data_AF-A0A3C0FYT1-F1
#
_entry.id   AF-A0A3C0FYT1-F1
#
_cell.length_a   1.000
_cell.length_b   1.000
_cell.length_c   1.000
_cell.angle_alpha   90.00
_cell.angle_beta   90.00
_cell.angle_gamma   90.00
#
_symmetry.space_group_name_H-M   'P 1'
#
loop_
_entity.id
_entity.type
_entity.pdbx_description
1 polymer ?
#
loop_
_entity_poly.entity_id
_entity_poly.type
_entity_poly.pdbx_seq_one_letter_code
_entity_poly.pdbx_strand_id
1 'polypeptide(L)'
;EKECIVRSKRLLDELFVFIWNGSKAEAQQGYNDDLVMAFAIALYVRDTALKMRQHGLDLNRAALSSLGNTQQKSVYTKTDNHVPGTW
;
A
#
# COMPACT_ATOMS: atom_id res chain seq x y z
N GLU A 1 -8.73 -12.60 6.76
CA GLU A 1 -7.38 -12.33 7.28
C GLU A 1 -6.74 -13.69 7.56
N LYS A 2 -5.54 -13.97 7.04
CA LYS A 2 -4.92 -15.29 7.26
C LYS A 2 -4.25 -15.28 8.64
N GLU A 3 -4.59 -16.25 9.49
CA GLU A 3 -3.90 -16.42 10.77
C GLU A 3 -2.38 -16.57 10.57
N CYS A 4 -1.61 -15.93 11.44
CA CYS A 4 -0.16 -16.07 11.44
C CYS A 4 0.22 -17.27 12.30
N ILE A 5 0.75 -18.32 11.66
CA ILE A 5 1.23 -19.50 12.38
C ILE A 5 2.67 -19.25 12.84
N VAL A 6 2.85 -19.11 14.16
CA VAL A 6 4.17 -18.96 14.79
C VAL A 6 4.70 -20.33 15.20
N ARG A 7 5.94 -20.66 14.80
CA ARG A 7 6.60 -21.94 15.14
C ARG A 7 7.87 -21.77 15.97
N SER A 8 8.34 -20.53 16.16
CA SER A 8 9.55 -20.24 16.93
C SER A 8 9.25 -20.19 18.42
N LYS A 9 9.89 -21.07 19.21
CA LYS A 9 9.79 -21.06 20.68
C LYS A 9 10.37 -19.78 21.28
N ARG A 10 11.53 -19.35 20.78
CA ARG A 10 12.21 -18.10 21.17
C ARG A 10 11.31 -16.87 21.04
N LEU A 11 10.58 -16.77 19.92
CA LEU A 11 9.66 -15.66 19.71
C LEU A 11 8.51 -15.69 20.72
N LEU A 12 7.99 -16.88 21.04
CA LEU A 12 6.93 -17.02 22.05
C LEU A 12 7.42 -16.62 23.43
N ASP A 13 8.63 -17.05 23.83
CA ASP A 13 9.22 -16.72 25.12
C ASP A 13 9.35 -15.19 25.30
N GLU A 14 9.79 -14.48 24.27
CA GLU A 14 9.86 -13.01 24.28
C GLU A 14 8.46 -12.37 24.27
N LEU A 15 7.50 -12.94 23.54
CA LEU A 15 6.12 -12.44 23.50
C LEU A 15 5.44 -12.49 24.87
N PHE A 16 5.75 -13.51 25.68
CA PHE A 16 5.20 -13.67 27.03
C PHE A 16 5.72 -12.65 28.04
N VAL A 17 6.94 -12.14 27.83
CA VAL A 17 7.56 -11.11 28.69
C VAL A 17 7.44 -9.70 28.10
N PHE A 18 6.76 -9.56 26.95
CA PHE A 18 6.47 -8.28 26.34
C PHE A 18 5.24 -7.66 27.00
N ILE A 19 5.47 -6.63 27.82
CA ILE A 19 4.46 -6.04 28.69
C ILE A 19 4.14 -4.61 28.27
N TRP A 20 2.97 -4.14 28.72
CA TRP A 20 2.64 -2.72 28.65
C TRP A 20 3.11 -2.02 29.92
N ASN A 21 4.17 -1.22 29.82
CA ASN A 21 4.73 -0.46 30.92
C ASN A 21 4.33 1.02 30.83
N GLY A 22 3.30 1.41 31.59
CA GLY A 22 2.83 2.80 31.64
C GLY A 22 2.29 3.29 30.30
N SER A 23 3.10 4.05 29.56
CA SER A 23 2.75 4.62 28.25
C SER A 23 3.41 3.93 27.06
N LYS A 24 4.19 2.86 27.28
CA LYS A 24 4.97 2.21 26.24
C LYS A 24 4.91 0.68 26.37
N ALA A 25 4.82 0.00 25.23
CA ALA A 25 5.04 -1.45 25.16
C ALA A 25 6.54 -1.74 25.10
N GLU A 26 7.04 -2.60 26.00
CA GLU A 26 8.44 -3.00 26.04
C GLU A 26 8.61 -4.37 26.70
N ALA A 27 9.74 -5.02 26.44
CA ALA A 27 10.10 -6.21 27.21
C ALA A 27 10.30 -5.86 28.70
N GLN A 28 9.93 -6.80 29.56
CA GLN A 28 10.27 -6.74 30.97
C GLN A 28 11.78 -6.55 31.17
N GLN A 29 12.15 -5.78 32.19
CA GLN A 29 13.54 -5.45 32.46
C GLN A 29 14.41 -6.71 32.62
N GLY A 30 15.46 -6.81 31.81
CA GLY A 30 16.37 -7.96 31.77
C GLY A 30 16.09 -8.97 30.65
N TYR A 31 15.03 -8.77 29.85
CA TYR A 31 14.71 -9.58 28.68
C TYR A 31 14.90 -8.82 27.37
N ASN A 32 14.98 -9.56 26.27
CA ASN A 32 15.10 -9.01 24.92
C ASN A 32 13.73 -8.96 24.23
N ASP A 33 13.53 -7.99 23.34
CA ASP A 33 12.34 -7.84 22.49
C ASP A 33 12.67 -7.85 20.98
N ASP A 34 13.86 -8.31 20.60
CA ASP A 34 14.36 -8.22 19.23
C ASP A 34 13.49 -9.00 18.23
N LEU A 35 13.07 -10.22 18.58
CA LEU A 35 12.21 -11.01 17.70
C LEU A 35 10.77 -10.48 17.68
N VAL A 36 10.28 -9.96 18.81
CA VAL A 36 8.95 -9.36 18.91
C VAL A 36 8.84 -8.13 18.02
N MET A 37 9.85 -7.25 18.08
CA MET A 37 9.89 -6.03 17.26
C MET A 37 10.01 -6.35 15.77
N ALA A 38 10.88 -7.29 15.40
CA ALA A 38 11.00 -7.74 14.01
C ALA A 38 9.67 -8.32 13.48
N PHE A 39 8.98 -9.11 14.31
CA PHE A 39 7.69 -9.69 13.97
C PHE A 39 6.59 -8.63 13.81
N ALA A 40 6.53 -7.65 14.72
CA ALA A 40 5.56 -6.55 14.65
C ALA A 40 5.72 -5.72 13.36
N ILE A 41 6.96 -5.39 12.98
CA ILE A 41 7.26 -4.67 11.74
C ILE A 41 6.82 -5.50 10.52
N ALA A 42 7.09 -6.81 10.51
CA ALA A 42 6.69 -7.68 9.41
C ALA A 42 5.16 -7.75 9.23
N LEU A 43 4.41 -7.82 10.33
CA LEU A 43 2.95 -7.77 10.32
C LEU A 43 2.45 -6.43 9.76
N TYR A 44 3.02 -5.31 10.23
CA TYR A 44 2.68 -3.99 9.74
C TYR A 44 2.92 -3.84 8.23
N VAL A 45 4.08 -4.28 7.74
CA VAL A 45 4.42 -4.23 6.31
C VAL A 45 3.50 -5.13 5.49
N ARG A 46 3.17 -6.32 5.97
CA ARG A 46 2.22 -7.22 5.29
C ARG A 46 0.85 -6.56 5.12
N ASP A 47 0.35 -5.93 6.17
CA ASP A 47 -0.99 -5.34 6.17
C ASP A 47 -1.04 -4.05 5.35
N THR A 48 0.04 -3.26 5.35
CA THR A 48 0.16 -2.04 4.54
C THR A 48 0.44 -2.34 3.07
N ALA A 49 1.27 -3.34 2.75
CA ALA A 49 1.56 -3.73 1.37
C ALA A 49 0.31 -4.24 0.63
N LEU A 50 -0.55 -5.00 1.32
CA LEU A 50 -1.83 -5.46 0.78
C LEU A 50 -2.75 -4.27 0.47
N LYS A 51 -2.82 -3.28 1.36
CA LYS A 51 -3.57 -2.03 1.13
C LYS A 51 -3.00 -1.26 -0.06
N MET A 52 -1.68 -1.06 -0.11
CA MET A 52 -1.03 -0.33 -1.20
C MET A 52 -1.24 -0.99 -2.57
N ARG A 53 -1.21 -2.32 -2.63
CA ARG A 53 -1.51 -3.04 -3.88
C ARG A 53 -2.95 -2.82 -4.34
N GLN A 54 -3.90 -2.81 -3.41
CA GLN A 54 -5.30 -2.53 -3.73
C GLN A 54 -5.45 -1.09 -4.27
N HIS A 55 -4.86 -0.11 -3.58
CA HIS A 55 -4.85 1.29 -4.04
C HIS A 55 -4.21 1.45 -5.42
N GLY A 56 -3.09 0.76 -5.69
CA GLY A 56 -2.44 0.79 -7.00
C GLY A 56 -3.31 0.22 -8.12
N LEU A 57 -4.03 -0.88 -7.87
CA LEU A 57 -4.97 -1.46 -8.83
C LEU A 57 -6.15 -0.53 -9.12
N ASP A 58 -6.68 0.13 -8.09
CA ASP A 58 -7.81 1.04 -8.22
C ASP A 58 -7.40 2.32 -8.98
N LEU A 59 -6.19 2.84 -8.76
CA LEU A 59 -5.62 3.93 -9.55
C LEU A 59 -5.45 3.56 -11.03
N ASN A 60 -4.95 2.35 -11.33
CA ASN A 60 -4.81 1.88 -12.71
C ASN A 60 -6.16 1.75 -13.42
N ARG A 61 -7.20 1.27 -12.72
CA ARG A 61 -8.57 1.23 -13.27
C ARG A 61 -9.12 2.62 -13.55
N ALA A 62 -8.90 3.58 -12.65
CA ALA A 62 -9.31 4.97 -12.85
C ALA A 62 -8.57 5.64 -14.03
N ALA A 63 -7.29 5.33 -14.23
CA ALA A 63 -6.53 5.82 -15.37
C ALA A 63 -7.08 5.23 -16.69
N LEU A 64 -7.34 3.92 -16.74
CA LEU A 64 -7.93 3.26 -17.91
C LEU A 64 -9.35 3.76 -18.22
N SER A 65 -10.19 4.00 -17.21
CA SER A 65 -11.53 4.56 -17.42
C SER A 65 -11.47 5.99 -17.95
N SER A 66 -10.52 6.80 -17.47
CA SER A 66 -10.25 8.14 -18.02
C SER A 66 -9.81 8.08 -19.49
N LEU A 67 -9.00 7.09 -19.87
CA LEU A 67 -8.56 6.90 -21.26
C LEU A 67 -9.70 6.43 -22.17
N GLY A 68 -10.56 5.53 -21.69
CA GLY A 68 -11.77 5.09 -22.41
C GLY A 68 -12.73 6.23 -22.69
N ASN A 69 -12.94 7.13 -21.74
CA ASN A 69 -13.77 8.33 -21.93
C ASN A 69 -13.14 9.39 -22.85
N THR A 70 -11.82 9.35 -23.05
CA THR A 70 -11.13 10.28 -23.98
C THR A 70 -11.37 9.91 -25.45
N GLN A 71 -11.65 8.63 -25.76
CA GLN A 71 -12.01 8.20 -27.12
C GLN A 71 -13.35 8.76 -27.60
N GLN A 72 -14.21 9.25 -26.68
CA GLN A 72 -15.49 9.88 -27.00
C GLN A 72 -15.46 11.41 -26.96
N LYS A 73 -14.27 12.03 -26.84
CA LYS A 73 -14.10 13.46 -27.11
C LYS A 73 -13.30 13.61 -28.39
N SER A 74 -13.99 13.32 -29.48
CA SER A 74 -13.67 13.77 -30.83
C SER A 74 -13.42 15.28 -30.80
N VAL A 75 -12.15 15.69 -30.73
CA VAL A 75 -11.71 17.06 -31.00
C VAL A 75 -11.32 17.11 -32.48
N TYR A 76 -12.28 16.87 -33.36
CA TYR A 76 -12.18 17.34 -34.73
C TYR A 76 -12.62 18.81 -34.74
N THR A 77 -11.64 19.70 -34.81
CA THR A 77 -11.84 20.97 -35.51
C THR A 77 -10.68 21.12 -36.47
N LYS A 78 -10.88 20.58 -37.67
CA LYS A 78 -10.03 20.87 -38.82
C LYS A 78 -10.37 22.30 -39.23
N THR A 79 -9.52 23.27 -38.88
CA THR A 79 -9.59 24.61 -39.50
C THR A 79 -8.77 24.58 -40.78
N ASP A 80 -9.36 24.03 -41.85
CA ASP A 80 -8.88 24.25 -43.21
C ASP A 80 -9.31 25.65 -43.64
N ASN A 81 -8.47 26.67 -43.43
CA ASN A 81 -8.63 27.95 -44.12
C ASN A 81 -7.59 28.07 -45.23
N HIS A 82 -7.81 27.33 -46.32
CA HIS A 82 -7.22 27.65 -47.61
C HIS A 82 -7.96 28.88 -48.15
N VAL A 83 -7.28 30.03 -48.24
CA VAL A 83 -7.78 31.20 -48.98
C VAL A 83 -7.05 31.21 -50.32
N PRO A 84 -7.71 30.89 -51.45
CA PRO A 84 -7.14 31.13 -52.76
C PRO A 84 -7.23 32.63 -53.03
N GLY A 85 -6.10 33.33 -52.92
CA GLY A 85 -5.99 34.73 -53.32
C GLY A 85 -6.13 34.86 -54.83
N THR A 86 -7.17 35.56 -55.25
CA THR A 86 -7.56 35.88 -56.63
C THR A 86 -6.94 37.19 -57.13
N TRP A 87 -6.66 37.21 -58.44
CA TRP A 87 -6.21 38.29 -59.36
C TRP A 87 -4.72 38.64 -59.37
#